data_AF-A0A7W1C5V2-F1
#
_entry.id   AF-A0A7W1C5V2-F1
#
_cell.length_a   1.000
_cell.length_b   1.000
_cell.length_c   1.000
_cell.angle_alpha   90.00
_cell.angle_beta   90.00
_cell.angle_gamma   90.00
#
_symmetry.space_group_name_H-M   'P 1'
#
loop_
_entity.id
_entity.type
_entity.pdbx_description
1 polymer ?
#
loop_
_entity_poly.entity_id
_entity_poly.type
_entity_poly.pdbx_seq_one_letter_code
_entity_poly.pdbx_strand_id
1 'polypeptide(L)'
;MGAAKGVRPPFLMSLGAAAVAWWLSGDPEPPAPRAVTAAPVAPAAIVDTVAPGQTLSGLWEEHALDPADLTAVVDAGERLFPWRQLRAGSEYRVVFAPGGALREIDLRLDRD
;
A
#
# COMPACT_ATOMS: atom_id res chain seq x y z
N MET A 1 63.35 31.51 33.32
CA MET A 1 63.39 32.61 32.33
C MET A 1 63.21 32.01 30.94
N GLY A 2 62.10 32.32 30.26
CA GLY A 2 62.02 32.52 28.80
C GLY A 2 62.04 31.35 27.80
N ALA A 3 60.84 31.01 27.29
CA ALA A 3 60.47 30.88 25.86
C ALA A 3 60.74 29.59 25.02
N ALA A 4 59.61 28.91 24.74
CA ALA A 4 59.04 28.61 23.40
C ALA A 4 59.45 27.36 22.58
N LYS A 5 58.70 26.27 22.84
CA LYS A 5 57.86 25.44 21.94
C LYS A 5 57.89 25.74 20.41
N GLY A 6 58.03 24.68 19.59
CA GLY A 6 57.61 24.69 18.17
C GLY A 6 58.14 23.52 17.34
N VAL A 7 57.43 22.39 17.30
CA VAL A 7 57.77 21.17 16.56
C VAL A 7 57.25 21.24 15.11
N ARG A 8 58.18 21.12 14.13
CA ARG A 8 58.11 20.55 12.74
C ARG A 8 56.97 20.96 11.77
N PRO A 9 57.26 21.41 10.52
CA PRO A 9 56.27 21.50 9.45
C PRO A 9 56.54 20.51 8.30
N PRO A 10 55.86 19.34 8.27
CA PRO A 10 55.61 18.64 7.01
C PRO A 10 54.11 18.47 6.70
N PHE A 11 53.22 18.93 7.58
CA PHE A 11 51.78 18.65 7.49
C PHE A 11 51.01 19.55 6.50
N LEU A 12 51.61 20.66 6.04
CA LEU A 12 50.95 21.63 5.15
C LEU A 12 50.97 21.25 3.66
N MET A 13 51.80 20.29 3.24
CA MET A 13 51.90 19.88 1.83
C MET A 13 50.81 18.87 1.39
N SER A 14 50.18 18.15 2.32
CA SER A 14 49.20 17.11 1.96
C SER A 14 47.80 17.64 1.66
N LEU A 15 47.41 18.79 2.21
CA LEU A 15 46.08 19.39 1.93
C LEU A 15 45.99 20.03 0.54
N GLY A 16 47.11 20.56 0.01
CA GLY A 16 47.12 21.20 -1.31
C GLY A 16 46.87 20.23 -2.47
N ALA A 17 47.41 19.00 -2.40
CA ALA A 17 47.26 18.02 -3.47
C ALA A 17 45.83 17.43 -3.56
N ALA A 18 45.16 17.23 -2.42
CA ALA A 18 43.81 16.68 -2.39
C ALA A 18 42.76 17.66 -2.95
N ALA A 19 42.93 18.97 -2.69
CA ALA A 19 42.02 19.99 -3.20
C ALA A 19 42.12 20.16 -4.73
N VAL A 20 43.33 20.08 -5.30
CA VAL A 20 43.55 20.17 -6.76
C VAL A 20 43.00 18.94 -7.48
N ALA A 21 43.13 17.75 -6.89
CA ALA A 21 42.55 16.52 -7.45
C ALA A 21 41.01 16.57 -7.46
N TRP A 22 40.40 17.11 -6.40
CA TRP A 22 38.94 17.29 -6.33
C TRP A 22 38.44 18.30 -7.37
N TRP A 23 39.16 19.40 -7.61
CA TRP A 23 38.78 20.42 -8.58
C TRP A 23 38.92 19.96 -10.05
N LEU A 24 39.91 19.11 -10.35
CA LEU A 24 40.10 18.53 -11.70
C LEU A 24 39.12 17.39 -12.03
N SER A 25 38.49 16.77 -11.02
CA SER A 25 37.69 15.56 -11.23
C SER A 25 36.29 15.83 -11.80
N GLY A 26 35.90 17.10 -11.93
CA GLY A 26 34.55 17.46 -12.37
C GLY A 26 33.50 17.07 -11.33
N ASP A 27 32.44 17.86 -11.21
CA ASP A 27 31.32 17.51 -10.35
C ASP A 27 30.72 16.17 -10.85
N PRO A 28 30.71 15.09 -10.05
CA PRO A 28 30.03 13.88 -10.48
C PRO A 28 28.55 14.22 -10.62
N GLU A 29 28.03 14.10 -11.85
CA GLU A 29 26.63 14.38 -12.16
C GLU A 29 25.72 13.78 -11.07
N PRO A 30 24.92 14.61 -10.37
CA PRO A 30 24.08 14.12 -9.30
C PRO A 30 23.21 13.00 -9.86
N PRO A 31 23.15 11.82 -9.21
CA PRO A 31 22.43 10.69 -9.77
C PRO A 31 21.00 11.13 -10.05
N ALA A 32 20.58 10.98 -11.31
CA ALA A 32 19.26 11.40 -11.76
C ALA A 32 18.18 10.92 -10.75
N PRO A 33 17.21 11.77 -10.37
CA PRO A 33 16.17 11.39 -9.43
C PRO A 33 15.53 10.10 -9.93
N ARG A 34 15.66 9.02 -9.16
CA ARG A 34 14.96 7.77 -9.48
C ARG A 34 13.48 8.07 -9.33
N ALA A 35 12.73 8.02 -10.42
CA ALA A 35 11.28 8.12 -10.40
C ALA A 35 10.76 6.94 -9.57
N VAL A 36 10.40 7.21 -8.31
CA VAL A 36 9.66 6.27 -7.49
C VAL A 36 8.22 6.31 -8.01
N THR A 37 7.92 5.45 -8.99
CA THR A 37 6.54 5.20 -9.38
C THR A 37 5.86 4.52 -8.19
N ALA A 38 4.97 5.25 -7.51
CA ALA A 38 4.08 4.65 -6.54
C ALA A 38 3.35 3.50 -7.23
N ALA A 39 3.47 2.29 -6.68
CA ALA A 39 2.70 1.15 -7.18
C ALA A 39 1.21 1.53 -7.19
N PRO A 40 0.42 1.06 -8.19
CA PRO A 40 -1.01 1.29 -8.17
C PRO A 40 -1.56 0.77 -6.85
N VAL A 41 -2.20 1.65 -6.08
CA VAL A 41 -2.84 1.28 -4.81
C VAL A 41 -3.86 0.21 -5.15
N ALA A 42 -3.63 -1.01 -4.67
CA ALA A 42 -4.60 -2.08 -4.83
C ALA A 42 -5.92 -1.61 -4.21
N PRO A 43 -7.07 -1.80 -4.90
CA PRO A 43 -8.35 -1.40 -4.34
C PRO A 43 -8.52 -2.07 -2.98
N ALA A 44 -8.96 -1.30 -1.98
CA ALA A 44 -9.28 -1.84 -0.68
C ALA A 44 -10.30 -2.98 -0.87
N ALA A 45 -10.08 -4.09 -0.19
CA ALA A 45 -10.98 -5.22 -0.25
C ALA A 45 -11.12 -5.86 1.13
N ILE A 46 -12.36 -6.24 1.45
CA ILE A 46 -12.67 -7.12 2.58
C ILE A 46 -12.76 -8.53 2.00
N VAL A 47 -12.06 -9.48 2.60
CA VAL A 47 -12.15 -10.90 2.27
C VAL A 47 -12.43 -11.64 3.56
N ASP A 48 -13.55 -12.34 3.61
CA ASP A 48 -13.96 -13.08 4.80
C ASP A 48 -14.88 -14.25 4.43
N THR A 49 -15.33 -14.98 5.45
CA THR A 49 -16.13 -16.18 5.32
C THR A 49 -17.50 -16.00 5.95
N VAL A 50 -18.54 -16.48 5.28
CA VAL A 50 -19.90 -16.45 5.82
C VAL A 50 -19.99 -17.33 7.07
N ALA A 51 -20.43 -16.74 8.18
CA ALA A 51 -20.66 -17.45 9.42
C ALA A 51 -21.98 -18.26 9.42
N PRO A 52 -22.12 -19.28 10.30
CA PRO A 52 -23.36 -20.04 10.43
C PRO A 52 -24.57 -19.16 10.75
N GLY A 53 -25.62 -19.24 9.93
CA GLY A 53 -26.86 -18.48 10.11
C GLY A 53 -26.76 -17.00 9.71
N GLN A 54 -25.62 -16.57 9.16
CA GLN A 54 -25.41 -15.19 8.74
C GLN A 54 -26.23 -14.85 7.50
N THR A 55 -26.76 -13.63 7.48
CA THR A 55 -27.52 -13.08 6.34
C THR A 55 -26.68 -12.05 5.60
N LEU A 56 -27.06 -11.74 4.35
CA LEU A 56 -26.42 -10.65 3.60
C LEU A 56 -26.51 -9.30 4.34
N SER A 57 -27.66 -9.00 4.95
CA SER A 57 -27.81 -7.79 5.75
C SER A 57 -26.89 -7.78 6.97
N GLY A 58 -26.70 -8.93 7.63
CA GLY A 58 -25.77 -9.06 8.76
C GLY A 58 -24.31 -8.86 8.34
N LEU A 59 -23.90 -9.39 7.17
CA LEU A 59 -22.59 -9.10 6.57
C LEU A 59 -22.41 -7.60 6.32
N TRP A 60 -23.46 -6.94 5.83
CA TRP A 60 -23.44 -5.51 5.56
C TRP A 60 -23.21 -4.68 6.83
N GLU A 61 -23.93 -5.02 7.90
CA GLU A 61 -23.81 -4.35 9.20
C GLU A 61 -22.45 -4.60 9.86
N GLU A 62 -21.94 -5.84 9.82
CA GLU A 62 -20.65 -6.22 10.41
C GLU A 62 -19.49 -5.41 9.84
N HIS A 63 -19.51 -5.20 8.53
CA HIS A 63 -18.47 -4.44 7.82
C HIS A 63 -18.76 -2.94 7.71
N ALA A 64 -19.82 -2.47 8.39
CA ALA A 64 -20.29 -1.08 8.37
C ALA A 64 -20.42 -0.52 6.94
N LEU A 65 -20.92 -1.36 6.02
CA LEU A 65 -21.12 -0.98 4.62
C LEU A 65 -22.31 -0.03 4.48
N ASP A 66 -22.31 0.76 3.40
CA ASP A 66 -23.40 1.70 3.15
C ASP A 66 -24.72 0.94 2.92
N PRO A 67 -25.76 1.15 3.74
CA PRO A 67 -27.05 0.50 3.57
C PRO A 67 -27.76 0.91 2.27
N ALA A 68 -27.40 2.04 1.64
CA ALA A 68 -27.93 2.45 0.35
C ALA A 68 -27.56 1.46 -0.77
N ASP A 69 -26.36 0.86 -0.69
CA ASP A 69 -25.86 -0.09 -1.69
C ASP A 69 -26.48 -1.49 -1.55
N LEU A 70 -26.98 -1.83 -0.36
CA LEU A 70 -27.51 -3.17 -0.06
C LEU A 70 -28.67 -3.55 -0.98
N THR A 71 -29.58 -2.61 -1.26
CA THR A 71 -30.74 -2.87 -2.13
C THR A 71 -30.28 -3.22 -3.55
N ALA A 72 -29.33 -2.45 -4.08
CA ALA A 72 -28.79 -2.68 -5.42
C ALA A 72 -28.07 -4.04 -5.53
N VAL A 73 -27.33 -4.42 -4.49
CA VAL A 73 -26.64 -5.71 -4.42
C VAL A 73 -27.64 -6.87 -4.32
N VAL A 74 -28.67 -6.74 -3.47
CA VAL A 74 -29.73 -7.74 -3.35
C VAL A 74 -30.38 -7.98 -4.70
N ASP A 75 -30.81 -6.90 -5.37
CA ASP A 75 -31.51 -6.97 -6.66
C ASP A 75 -30.63 -7.55 -7.78
N ALA A 76 -29.35 -7.19 -7.80
CA ALA A 76 -28.39 -7.73 -8.77
C ALA A 76 -28.10 -9.22 -8.52
N GLY A 77 -27.91 -9.60 -7.25
CA GLY A 77 -27.55 -10.95 -6.86
C GLY A 77 -28.69 -11.94 -6.93
N GLU A 78 -29.92 -11.57 -6.58
CA GLU A 78 -31.06 -12.51 -6.49
C GLU A 78 -31.37 -13.19 -7.83
N ARG A 79 -31.02 -12.52 -8.95
CA ARG A 79 -31.15 -13.10 -10.31
C ARG A 79 -30.11 -14.18 -10.61
N LEU A 80 -28.95 -14.13 -9.98
CA LEU A 80 -27.80 -15.00 -10.20
C LEU A 80 -27.74 -16.12 -9.16
N PHE A 81 -28.03 -15.77 -7.92
CA PHE A 81 -27.94 -16.63 -6.76
C PHE A 81 -28.95 -16.15 -5.70
N PRO A 82 -29.93 -16.99 -5.31
CA PRO A 82 -30.87 -16.61 -4.26
C PRO A 82 -30.11 -16.47 -2.94
N TRP A 83 -30.15 -15.29 -2.31
CA TRP A 83 -29.36 -15.02 -1.10
C TRP A 83 -29.71 -15.93 0.07
N ARG A 84 -30.91 -16.52 0.05
CA ARG A 84 -31.36 -17.54 1.02
C ARG A 84 -30.56 -18.84 0.96
N GLN A 85 -29.81 -19.07 -0.11
CA GLN A 85 -28.95 -20.24 -0.28
C GLN A 85 -27.52 -20.00 0.19
N LEU A 86 -27.20 -18.80 0.69
CA LEU A 86 -25.89 -18.47 1.22
C LEU A 86 -25.48 -19.51 2.29
N ARG A 87 -24.36 -20.19 2.07
CA ARG A 87 -23.87 -21.25 2.96
C ARG A 87 -22.80 -20.70 3.88
N ALA A 88 -22.84 -21.14 5.13
CA ALA A 88 -21.73 -20.97 6.04
C ALA A 88 -20.46 -21.60 5.44
N GLY A 89 -19.32 -20.95 5.63
CA GLY A 89 -18.04 -21.39 5.04
C GLY A 89 -17.79 -20.86 3.63
N SER A 90 -18.76 -20.21 2.97
CA SER A 90 -18.52 -19.57 1.66
C SER A 90 -17.63 -18.35 1.85
N GLU A 91 -16.58 -18.23 1.05
CA GLU A 91 -15.76 -17.01 1.03
C GLU A 91 -16.46 -15.92 0.23
N TYR A 92 -16.41 -14.69 0.71
CA TYR A 92 -16.84 -13.53 -0.02
C TYR A 92 -15.75 -12.47 -0.03
N ARG A 93 -15.76 -11.66 -1.10
CA ARG A 93 -14.86 -10.54 -1.27
C ARG A 93 -15.63 -9.31 -1.67
N VAL A 94 -15.46 -8.23 -0.92
CA VAL A 94 -16.05 -6.91 -1.20
C VAL A 94 -14.93 -6.00 -1.65
N VAL A 95 -15.01 -5.46 -2.87
CA VAL A 95 -13.98 -4.58 -3.43
C VAL A 95 -14.51 -3.15 -3.49
N PHE A 96 -13.69 -2.22 -3.04
CA PHE A 96 -14.02 -0.80 -3.01
C PHE A 96 -13.28 -0.03 -4.10
N ALA A 97 -13.93 0.99 -4.63
CA ALA A 97 -13.28 2.00 -5.45
C ALA A 97 -12.32 2.85 -4.58
N PRO A 98 -11.36 3.58 -5.19
CA PRO A 98 -10.47 4.48 -4.47
C PRO A 98 -11.16 5.56 -3.61
N GLY A 99 -12.44 5.86 -3.89
CA GLY A 99 -13.28 6.76 -3.11
C GLY A 99 -14.09 6.10 -1.99
N GLY A 100 -13.88 4.80 -1.71
CA GLY A 100 -14.59 4.04 -0.67
C GLY A 100 -15.95 3.49 -1.08
N ALA A 101 -16.46 3.87 -2.27
CA ALA A 101 -17.71 3.32 -2.80
C ALA A 101 -17.57 1.83 -3.12
N LEU A 102 -18.64 1.06 -2.89
CA LEU A 102 -18.69 -0.34 -3.30
C LEU A 102 -18.55 -0.45 -4.81
N ARG A 103 -17.65 -1.32 -5.27
CA ARG A 103 -17.42 -1.56 -6.69
C ARG A 103 -17.87 -2.94 -7.13
N GLU A 104 -17.55 -3.97 -6.33
CA GLU A 104 -17.75 -5.35 -6.72
C GLU A 104 -17.91 -6.22 -5.47
N ILE A 105 -18.73 -7.27 -5.59
CA ILE A 105 -18.86 -8.31 -4.58
C ILE A 105 -18.73 -9.67 -5.27
N ASP A 106 -17.71 -10.41 -4.88
CA ASP A 106 -17.49 -11.78 -5.34
C ASP A 106 -17.93 -12.74 -4.25
N LEU A 107 -18.74 -13.73 -4.64
CA LEU A 107 -19.16 -14.81 -3.76
C LEU A 107 -18.62 -16.12 -4.30
N ARG A 108 -17.75 -16.79 -3.54
CA ARG A 108 -17.24 -18.10 -3.90
C ARG A 108 -18.21 -19.17 -3.43
N LEU A 109 -18.99 -19.68 -4.37
CA LEU A 109 -19.90 -20.79 -4.16
C LEU A 109 -19.16 -22.11 -4.34
N ASP A 110 -18.92 -22.83 -3.26
CA ASP A 110 -18.41 -24.20 -3.34
C ASP A 110 -19.52 -25.10 -3.90
N ARG A 111 -19.27 -25.71 -5.06
CA ARG A 111 -20.13 -26.77 -5.61
C ARG A 111 -19.53 -28.11 -5.20
N ASP A 112 -20.11 -28.73 -4.19
CA ASP A 112 -20.02 -30.19 -4.00
C ASP A 112 -20.75 -30.92 -5.14
#